data_AF-Q3JUZ2-F1
#
_entry.id   AF-Q3JUZ2-F1
#
_cell.length_a   1.000
_cell.length_b   1.000
_cell.length_c   1.000
_cell.angle_alpha   90.00
_cell.angle_beta   90.00
_cell.angle_gamma   90.00
#
_symmetry.space_group_name_H-M   'P 1'
#
loop_
_entity.id
_entity.type
_entity.pdbx_description
1 polymer ?
#
loop_
_entity_poly.entity_id
_entity_poly.type
_entity_poly.pdbx_seq_one_letter_code
_entity_poly.pdbx_strand_id
1 'polypeptide(L)'
;MRDALGEFVVRDAGGGDIGDGPSACGGEPFGVRALARARAAENEGEVARNHRVIVTGRAIMRPSPFAARRASRHSFTMIANANANANANANAARPRGTLMIQGTTSDAGKSTLVAGLCRLARRTGARVAPFKPQNMALNSAVTANGGEIGRAQALQALAAGIEAHTDLNPVLLKPTGDRGAQVIIHGTARANLDARAYHDYKPTAMRAVLESYGRLRGAYDAVIVEGAGSPAEINLREGDIANMGFAEAVDCPVVLVADIDRGGVFAHLVGTLACLSDSERARVRGFVINRFRGDPALLEPGLRWLEARTGKPVLGVLPYLHGLTLDAEDMLPASARTSAARRDAGVLRIVVPALPRISNHTDFDALRAHPRVDFTYWRRGPVPDADLLILPGSKNVLADLAWLRDAGWDALIKRHLRYGGKVIGICGGMQMLGRTLADPHGVEGAAGATSAGLGLLDYATTLTPEKTLVNAAGRLAFGGDARVAGYEIHMGRTEGPALASPALMLAGRGGERPDGAVSADGQILATYLHGLFDTPHACAALLEWAGLDGAEALDYPALREASLERLADTFAEHLDLDRVFAAFA
;
A
#
# COMPACT_ATOMS: atom_id res chain seq x y z
N MET A 1 49.19 10.64 22.88
CA MET A 1 48.88 11.84 23.70
C MET A 1 47.42 12.15 23.42
N ARG A 2 46.50 12.17 24.40
CA ARG A 2 46.48 12.99 25.64
C ARG A 2 46.50 14.49 25.32
N ASP A 3 45.55 15.33 25.71
CA ASP A 3 44.21 15.17 26.31
C ASP A 3 43.30 16.24 25.61
N ALA A 4 42.02 16.52 25.89
CA ALA A 4 41.18 16.28 27.06
C ALA A 4 39.67 16.30 26.71
N LEU A 5 38.84 15.87 27.67
CA LEU A 5 37.39 16.11 27.71
C LEU A 5 37.08 17.40 28.50
N GLY A 6 35.91 17.99 28.26
CA GLY A 6 35.38 19.11 29.05
C GLY A 6 33.87 19.00 29.17
N GLU A 7 33.36 18.93 30.40
CA GLU A 7 31.96 18.69 30.72
C GLU A 7 31.14 20.00 30.75
N PHE A 8 29.86 19.91 30.40
CA PHE A 8 28.90 21.01 30.61
C PHE A 8 28.16 20.83 31.94
N VAL A 9 28.21 21.85 32.79
CA VAL A 9 27.44 21.91 34.06
C VAL A 9 26.27 22.87 33.89
N VAL A 10 25.05 22.38 34.15
CA VAL A 10 23.83 23.18 34.23
C VAL A 10 23.63 23.66 35.68
N ARG A 11 23.10 24.86 35.87
CA ARG A 11 22.63 25.36 37.18
C ARG A 11 21.28 26.07 37.03
N ASP A 12 20.34 25.74 37.91
CA ASP A 12 19.02 26.38 38.03
C ASP A 12 19.01 27.55 39.01
N ALA A 13 18.26 28.61 38.66
CA ALA A 13 17.63 29.60 39.53
C ALA A 13 16.74 30.55 38.68
N GLY A 14 15.63 31.12 39.15
CA GLY A 14 14.97 30.90 40.45
C GLY A 14 14.10 32.08 40.96
N GLY A 15 12.95 32.35 40.33
CA GLY A 15 11.83 33.12 40.90
C GLY A 15 11.85 34.67 40.80
N GLY A 16 10.67 35.29 40.90
CA GLY A 16 10.47 36.75 41.11
C GLY A 16 9.39 37.42 40.23
N ASP A 17 8.28 37.85 40.81
CA ASP A 17 7.30 38.81 40.23
C ASP A 17 7.82 40.26 40.28
N ILE A 18 7.30 41.18 39.42
CA ILE A 18 6.42 42.34 39.74
C ILE A 18 5.69 42.75 38.41
N GLY A 19 4.47 43.29 38.46
CA GLY A 19 3.61 43.60 37.29
C GLY A 19 3.47 45.07 36.85
N ASP A 20 2.38 45.33 36.13
CA ASP A 20 1.74 46.60 35.71
C ASP A 20 2.42 47.56 34.70
N GLY A 21 1.61 48.02 33.71
CA GLY A 21 1.68 49.38 33.16
C GLY A 21 2.04 49.53 31.66
N PRO A 22 1.16 50.08 30.80
CA PRO A 22 1.45 50.29 29.38
C PRO A 22 1.86 51.74 29.02
N SER A 23 2.82 51.89 28.10
CA SER A 23 2.92 53.06 27.20
C SER A 23 3.67 52.68 25.91
N ALA A 24 3.70 53.57 24.91
CA ALA A 24 4.03 53.23 23.52
C ALA A 24 5.30 53.92 22.98
N CYS A 25 5.65 53.55 21.75
CA CYS A 25 6.62 54.19 20.82
C CYS A 25 8.12 53.87 20.99
N GLY A 26 8.67 53.21 19.96
CA GLY A 26 9.96 53.61 19.36
C GLY A 26 11.22 52.88 19.81
N GLY A 27 11.58 51.78 19.13
CA GLY A 27 12.92 51.20 19.21
C GLY A 27 13.05 49.83 18.53
N GLU A 28 13.58 49.78 17.31
CA GLU A 28 14.06 48.51 16.72
C GLU A 28 15.49 48.21 17.17
N PRO A 29 15.79 46.95 17.53
CA PRO A 29 17.10 46.35 17.35
C PRO A 29 17.11 45.36 16.17
N PHE A 30 18.19 45.41 15.38
CA PHE A 30 18.47 44.47 14.28
C PHE A 30 18.49 43.01 14.77
N GLY A 31 18.19 42.03 13.90
CA GLY A 31 18.50 40.63 14.25
C GLY A 31 18.23 39.53 13.21
N VAL A 32 17.01 39.39 12.66
CA VAL A 32 16.60 38.11 12.02
C VAL A 32 15.86 38.29 10.69
N ARG A 33 16.59 38.33 9.56
CA ARG A 33 16.04 38.11 8.20
C ARG A 33 17.05 37.46 7.24
N ALA A 34 17.27 36.15 7.39
CA ALA A 34 18.19 35.41 6.51
C ALA A 34 17.77 33.95 6.19
N LEU A 35 16.48 33.62 6.05
CA LEU A 35 16.06 32.36 5.39
C LEU A 35 14.61 32.32 4.83
N ALA A 36 14.15 33.38 4.15
CA ALA A 36 12.75 33.46 3.71
C ALA A 36 12.52 34.21 2.37
N ARG A 37 13.26 33.91 1.30
CA ARG A 37 12.99 34.42 -0.07
C ARG A 37 13.67 33.60 -1.19
N ALA A 38 13.27 32.33 -1.34
CA ALA A 38 13.78 31.44 -2.40
C ALA A 38 12.74 30.41 -2.88
N ARG A 39 11.46 30.81 -3.03
CA ARG A 39 10.37 29.93 -3.51
C ARG A 39 9.11 30.65 -4.01
N ALA A 40 9.27 31.81 -4.67
CA ALA A 40 8.13 32.61 -5.17
C ALA A 40 8.51 33.55 -6.33
N ALA A 41 9.07 33.03 -7.44
CA ALA A 41 9.31 33.78 -8.67
C ALA A 41 9.66 32.85 -9.87
N GLU A 42 8.73 32.02 -10.35
CA GLU A 42 8.92 31.28 -11.61
C GLU A 42 7.57 30.81 -12.22
N ASN A 43 6.79 31.76 -12.74
CA ASN A 43 5.69 31.57 -13.71
C ASN A 43 5.27 32.96 -14.25
N GLU A 44 4.80 33.01 -15.50
CA GLU A 44 4.38 34.22 -16.25
C GLU A 44 5.53 35.24 -16.47
N GLY A 45 6.16 35.30 -17.66
CA GLY A 45 5.73 36.04 -18.87
C GLY A 45 6.89 36.98 -19.28
N GLU A 46 7.15 37.41 -20.51
CA GLU A 46 6.35 37.44 -21.75
C GLU A 46 7.27 37.63 -23.01
N VAL A 47 6.69 37.50 -24.21
CA VAL A 47 7.06 38.13 -25.52
C VAL A 47 8.49 38.03 -26.12
N ALA A 48 8.49 37.56 -27.37
CA ALA A 48 9.63 37.41 -28.28
C ALA A 48 10.38 38.70 -28.69
N ARG A 49 11.64 38.52 -29.16
CA ARG A 49 12.27 39.40 -30.16
C ARG A 49 12.94 38.58 -31.28
N ASN A 50 12.76 39.05 -32.51
CA ASN A 50 13.34 38.45 -33.72
C ASN A 50 14.87 38.57 -33.75
N HIS A 51 15.55 37.59 -34.36
CA HIS A 51 16.72 37.81 -35.21
C HIS A 51 16.63 36.88 -36.44
N ARG A 52 16.89 37.41 -37.64
CA ARG A 52 16.90 36.66 -38.91
C ARG A 52 18.35 36.39 -39.35
N VAL A 53 18.62 35.18 -39.84
CA VAL A 53 19.75 34.88 -40.75
C VAL A 53 19.26 33.94 -41.85
N ILE A 54 19.66 34.19 -43.12
CA ILE A 54 19.07 33.63 -44.37
C ILE A 54 20.19 33.60 -45.45
N VAL A 55 20.30 32.65 -46.40
CA VAL A 55 19.53 31.41 -46.65
C VAL A 55 20.24 30.21 -45.95
N THR A 56 20.66 29.04 -46.46
CA THR A 56 20.62 28.25 -47.74
C THR A 56 20.91 26.79 -47.36
N GLY A 57 20.50 25.69 -48.01
CA GLY A 57 19.65 25.42 -49.18
C GLY A 57 19.30 23.91 -49.23
N ARG A 58 18.46 23.45 -50.18
CA ARG A 58 17.98 22.06 -50.24
C ARG A 58 19.03 21.05 -50.74
N ALA A 59 19.04 19.86 -50.14
CA ALA A 59 19.33 18.60 -50.85
C ALA A 59 18.51 17.45 -50.22
N ILE A 60 17.91 16.59 -51.06
CA ILE A 60 17.23 15.35 -50.65
C ILE A 60 18.00 14.20 -51.30
N MET A 61 18.41 13.19 -50.52
CA MET A 61 18.94 11.94 -51.07
C MET A 61 18.31 10.71 -50.41
N ARG A 62 18.06 9.69 -51.24
CA ARG A 62 17.66 8.35 -50.82
C ARG A 62 18.91 7.53 -50.48
N PRO A 63 18.87 6.61 -49.50
CA PRO A 63 19.95 5.64 -49.29
C PRO A 63 20.01 4.62 -50.43
N SER A 64 21.23 4.20 -50.80
CA SER A 64 21.51 3.14 -51.78
C SER A 64 22.09 1.90 -51.07
N PRO A 65 21.74 0.66 -51.46
CA PRO A 65 22.00 -0.52 -50.63
C PRO A 65 23.28 -1.28 -50.98
N PHE A 66 24.46 -0.86 -50.47
CA PHE A 66 25.68 -1.70 -50.52
C PHE A 66 26.65 -1.43 -49.35
N ALA A 67 26.43 -2.11 -48.22
CA ALA A 67 27.33 -2.06 -47.04
C ALA A 67 27.35 -3.37 -46.20
N ALA A 68 27.08 -4.53 -46.81
CA ALA A 68 27.03 -5.80 -46.10
C ALA A 68 28.33 -6.61 -46.25
N ARG A 69 29.12 -6.76 -45.16
CA ARG A 69 29.97 -7.94 -44.80
C ARG A 69 31.01 -7.67 -43.68
N ARG A 70 30.58 -7.42 -42.43
CA ARG A 70 31.35 -7.78 -41.21
C ARG A 70 30.60 -7.73 -39.86
N ALA A 71 29.31 -8.08 -39.85
CA ALA A 71 28.47 -8.05 -38.64
C ALA A 71 27.51 -9.26 -38.56
N SER A 72 28.03 -10.49 -38.65
CA SER A 72 27.22 -11.70 -38.75
C SER A 72 27.83 -12.89 -37.99
N ARG A 73 27.78 -12.87 -36.64
CA ARG A 73 27.99 -14.08 -35.80
C ARG A 73 27.55 -14.04 -34.33
N HIS A 74 27.08 -12.90 -33.80
CA HIS A 74 26.71 -12.76 -32.38
C HIS A 74 25.24 -12.33 -32.11
N SER A 75 24.36 -12.37 -33.13
CA SER A 75 23.01 -11.80 -33.04
C SER A 75 21.89 -12.82 -33.32
N PHE A 76 22.18 -14.13 -33.30
CA PHE A 76 21.21 -15.19 -33.60
C PHE A 76 20.81 -16.06 -32.40
N THR A 77 21.43 -15.86 -31.24
CA THR A 77 21.18 -16.66 -30.02
C THR A 77 20.00 -16.14 -29.17
N MET A 78 19.55 -14.91 -29.38
CA MET A 78 18.55 -14.25 -28.52
C MET A 78 17.08 -14.60 -28.82
N ILE A 79 16.77 -15.20 -29.97
CA ILE A 79 15.37 -15.48 -30.38
C ILE A 79 14.99 -16.96 -30.14
N ALA A 80 15.97 -17.85 -29.94
CA ALA A 80 15.71 -19.26 -29.63
C ALA A 80 15.23 -19.51 -28.18
N ASN A 81 15.51 -18.59 -27.25
CA ASN A 81 15.31 -18.83 -25.81
C ASN A 81 13.85 -18.78 -25.34
N ALA A 82 12.91 -18.22 -26.10
CA ALA A 82 11.51 -18.13 -25.69
C ALA A 82 10.88 -19.50 -25.38
N ASN A 83 11.17 -20.51 -26.21
CA ASN A 83 10.75 -21.90 -25.96
C ASN A 83 11.71 -22.67 -25.03
N ALA A 84 12.90 -22.15 -24.73
CA ALA A 84 13.84 -22.76 -23.80
C ALA A 84 13.47 -22.45 -22.34
N ASN A 85 13.08 -21.21 -22.04
CA ASN A 85 12.76 -20.77 -20.67
C ASN A 85 11.57 -21.55 -20.05
N ALA A 86 10.61 -21.98 -20.87
CA ALA A 86 9.51 -22.84 -20.43
C ALA A 86 9.99 -24.18 -19.84
N ASN A 87 11.05 -24.78 -20.42
CA ASN A 87 11.66 -26.02 -19.93
C ASN A 87 12.76 -25.77 -18.89
N ALA A 88 13.43 -24.61 -18.90
CA ALA A 88 14.46 -24.27 -17.91
C ALA A 88 13.90 -24.24 -16.48
N ASN A 89 12.70 -23.68 -16.30
CA ASN A 89 12.01 -23.63 -15.00
C ASN A 89 11.68 -25.02 -14.40
N ALA A 90 11.69 -26.10 -15.19
CA ALA A 90 11.47 -27.46 -14.70
C ALA A 90 12.69 -28.06 -13.96
N ASN A 91 13.87 -27.42 -14.08
CA ASN A 91 15.15 -27.94 -13.55
C ASN A 91 15.75 -27.06 -12.43
N ALA A 92 15.13 -25.92 -12.10
CA ALA A 92 15.56 -25.06 -11.00
C ALA A 92 15.36 -25.75 -9.63
N ALA A 93 16.29 -25.53 -8.70
CA ALA A 93 16.24 -26.20 -7.40
C ALA A 93 15.00 -25.78 -6.58
N ARG A 94 14.09 -26.73 -6.30
CA ARG A 94 12.90 -26.51 -5.46
C ARG A 94 13.33 -25.99 -4.07
N PRO A 95 12.97 -24.75 -3.69
CA PRO A 95 13.40 -24.19 -2.41
C PRO A 95 12.81 -24.99 -1.24
N ARG A 96 13.61 -25.12 -0.18
CA ARG A 96 13.26 -25.77 1.08
C ARG A 96 13.97 -25.04 2.20
N GLY A 97 13.27 -24.77 3.29
CA GLY A 97 13.83 -23.97 4.38
C GLY A 97 13.06 -22.67 4.61
N THR A 98 13.74 -21.70 5.20
CA THR A 98 13.30 -20.33 5.37
C THR A 98 14.27 -19.39 4.67
N LEU A 99 13.77 -18.32 4.06
CA LEU A 99 14.58 -17.19 3.59
C LEU A 99 13.88 -15.88 3.94
N MET A 100 14.59 -14.94 4.57
CA MET A 100 14.06 -13.65 4.95
C MET A 100 14.50 -12.53 4.01
N ILE A 101 13.54 -11.74 3.54
CA ILE A 101 13.73 -10.56 2.71
C ILE A 101 13.61 -9.31 3.59
N GLN A 102 14.76 -8.75 3.96
CA GLN A 102 14.84 -7.46 4.62
C GLN A 102 15.21 -6.38 3.58
N GLY A 103 15.03 -5.10 3.89
CA GLY A 103 15.29 -4.02 2.95
C GLY A 103 15.98 -2.85 3.60
N THR A 104 16.81 -2.11 2.87
CA THR A 104 17.56 -0.97 3.43
C THR A 104 16.67 0.23 3.80
N THR A 105 15.45 0.26 3.27
CA THR A 105 14.46 1.33 3.48
C THR A 105 13.02 0.79 3.45
N SER A 106 12.07 1.59 3.93
CA SER A 106 10.66 1.45 3.59
C SER A 106 10.46 1.57 2.06
N ASP A 107 9.47 0.85 1.54
CA ASP A 107 9.15 0.77 0.12
C ASP A 107 10.28 0.30 -0.81
N ALA A 108 11.36 -0.32 -0.27
CA ALA A 108 12.44 -0.92 -1.06
C ALA A 108 11.99 -2.08 -1.99
N GLY A 109 10.71 -2.45 -1.94
CA GLY A 109 10.10 -3.54 -2.71
C GLY A 109 10.20 -4.92 -2.05
N LYS A 110 10.38 -4.99 -0.72
CA LYS A 110 10.30 -6.24 0.05
C LYS A 110 9.01 -7.01 -0.28
N SER A 111 7.85 -6.38 -0.13
CA SER A 111 6.55 -7.02 -0.27
C SER A 111 6.32 -7.59 -1.68
N THR A 112 6.80 -6.89 -2.72
CA THR A 112 6.83 -7.37 -4.11
C THR A 112 7.88 -8.45 -4.37
N LEU A 113 9.06 -8.38 -3.75
CA LEU A 113 10.11 -9.38 -3.90
C LEU A 113 9.67 -10.72 -3.30
N VAL A 114 9.04 -10.70 -2.12
CA VAL A 114 8.40 -11.87 -1.51
C VAL A 114 7.30 -12.43 -2.41
N ALA A 115 6.42 -11.59 -2.98
CA ALA A 115 5.36 -12.06 -3.88
C ALA A 115 5.92 -12.78 -5.13
N GLY A 116 6.87 -12.18 -5.86
CA GLY A 116 7.44 -12.81 -7.05
C GLY A 116 8.24 -14.09 -6.73
N LEU A 117 8.96 -14.12 -5.60
CA LEU A 117 9.65 -15.35 -5.15
C LEU A 117 8.66 -16.44 -4.70
N CYS A 118 7.54 -16.10 -4.06
CA CYS A 118 6.46 -17.03 -3.77
C CYS A 118 5.88 -17.63 -5.06
N ARG A 119 5.66 -16.80 -6.10
CA ARG A 119 5.14 -17.31 -7.37
C ARG A 119 6.14 -18.20 -8.11
N LEU A 120 7.44 -17.86 -8.08
CA LEU A 120 8.49 -18.74 -8.62
C LEU A 120 8.62 -20.06 -7.86
N ALA A 121 8.63 -20.03 -6.52
CA ALA A 121 8.65 -21.24 -5.70
C ALA A 121 7.44 -22.13 -6.01
N ARG A 122 6.23 -21.56 -6.10
CA ARG A 122 5.00 -22.27 -6.54
C ARG A 122 5.18 -22.91 -7.93
N ARG A 123 5.79 -22.22 -8.89
CA ARG A 123 6.09 -22.75 -10.25
C ARG A 123 7.04 -23.96 -10.24
N THR A 124 7.97 -24.06 -9.28
CA THR A 124 8.78 -25.29 -9.05
C THR A 124 7.99 -26.45 -8.38
N GLY A 125 6.69 -26.27 -8.16
CA GLY A 125 5.83 -27.19 -7.42
C GLY A 125 6.05 -27.20 -5.91
N ALA A 126 6.81 -26.23 -5.35
CA ALA A 126 7.02 -26.10 -3.91
C ALA A 126 5.74 -25.67 -3.19
N ARG A 127 5.46 -26.30 -2.04
CA ARG A 127 4.49 -25.76 -1.09
C ARG A 127 5.18 -24.60 -0.37
N VAL A 128 4.80 -23.37 -0.71
CA VAL A 128 5.43 -22.15 -0.20
C VAL A 128 4.42 -21.31 0.56
N ALA A 129 4.85 -20.68 1.65
CA ALA A 129 4.06 -19.68 2.37
C ALA A 129 4.86 -18.38 2.56
N PRO A 130 4.25 -17.20 2.36
CA PRO A 130 4.80 -15.95 2.83
C PRO A 130 4.61 -15.82 4.36
N PHE A 131 5.46 -15.03 5.01
CA PHE A 131 5.32 -14.75 6.44
C PHE A 131 5.81 -13.35 6.78
N LYS A 132 4.98 -12.48 7.36
CA LYS A 132 5.41 -11.17 7.88
C LYS A 132 5.23 -11.18 9.41
N PRO A 133 6.31 -11.36 10.21
CA PRO A 133 6.23 -11.56 11.66
C PRO A 133 5.40 -10.47 12.34
N GLN A 134 5.70 -9.21 12.01
CA GLN A 134 4.97 -8.03 12.41
C GLN A 134 4.76 -7.13 11.19
N ASN A 135 3.51 -6.72 10.95
CA ASN A 135 3.20 -5.66 10.00
C ASN A 135 2.56 -4.46 10.74
N MET A 136 2.68 -3.26 10.17
CA MET A 136 2.01 -2.05 10.65
C MET A 136 1.30 -1.40 9.47
N ALA A 137 0.00 -1.64 9.35
CA ALA A 137 -0.79 -1.30 8.17
C ALA A 137 -2.23 -0.93 8.52
N LEU A 138 -2.82 0.04 7.81
CA LEU A 138 -4.24 0.39 7.92
C LEU A 138 -5.12 -0.53 7.07
N ASN A 139 -4.60 -0.99 5.93
CA ASN A 139 -5.31 -1.76 4.92
C ASN A 139 -5.17 -3.27 5.14
N SER A 140 -6.26 -4.03 5.03
CA SER A 140 -6.27 -5.45 5.38
C SER A 140 -7.20 -6.30 4.53
N ALA A 141 -6.98 -7.62 4.59
CA ALA A 141 -7.92 -8.63 4.13
C ALA A 141 -8.53 -9.37 5.33
N VAL A 142 -9.77 -9.84 5.16
CA VAL A 142 -10.35 -10.89 6.02
C VAL A 142 -9.88 -12.24 5.51
N THR A 143 -9.36 -13.06 6.41
CA THR A 143 -8.83 -14.40 6.14
C THR A 143 -9.93 -15.44 6.04
N ALA A 144 -9.64 -16.59 5.42
CA ALA A 144 -10.56 -17.73 5.36
C ALA A 144 -10.97 -18.22 6.77
N ASN A 145 -10.07 -18.07 7.76
CA ASN A 145 -10.33 -18.41 9.17
C ASN A 145 -10.88 -17.25 10.03
N GLY A 146 -11.43 -16.19 9.42
CA GLY A 146 -12.22 -15.16 10.11
C GLY A 146 -11.41 -14.12 10.91
N GLY A 147 -10.10 -14.05 10.73
CA GLY A 147 -9.23 -13.00 11.29
C GLY A 147 -8.75 -11.97 10.26
N GLU A 148 -8.06 -10.93 10.72
CA GLU A 148 -7.52 -9.83 9.88
C GLU A 148 -6.00 -9.97 9.62
N ILE A 149 -5.54 -9.75 8.38
CA ILE A 149 -4.10 -9.66 8.03
C ILE A 149 -3.80 -8.44 7.16
N GLY A 150 -2.54 -7.99 7.12
CA GLY A 150 -2.10 -6.92 6.22
C GLY A 150 -2.35 -7.22 4.73
N ARG A 151 -2.76 -6.21 3.96
CA ARG A 151 -3.12 -6.33 2.53
C ARG A 151 -2.02 -6.99 1.68
N ALA A 152 -0.76 -6.64 1.95
CA ALA A 152 0.40 -7.23 1.25
C ALA A 152 0.55 -8.74 1.48
N GLN A 153 0.19 -9.28 2.65
CA GLN A 153 0.28 -10.72 2.92
C GLN A 153 -0.85 -11.50 2.25
N ALA A 154 -2.02 -10.88 2.04
CA ALA A 154 -3.06 -11.43 1.17
C ALA A 154 -2.60 -11.49 -0.30
N LEU A 155 -1.95 -10.43 -0.81
CA LEU A 155 -1.34 -10.44 -2.15
C LEU A 155 -0.25 -11.52 -2.28
N GLN A 156 0.58 -11.70 -1.26
CA GLN A 156 1.60 -12.75 -1.23
C GLN A 156 1.00 -14.16 -1.12
N ALA A 157 -0.15 -14.32 -0.46
CA ALA A 157 -0.89 -15.59 -0.43
C ALA A 157 -1.40 -15.96 -1.84
N LEU A 158 -1.98 -14.99 -2.57
CA LEU A 158 -2.33 -15.16 -3.99
C LEU A 158 -1.11 -15.51 -4.84
N ALA A 159 0.03 -14.87 -4.59
CA ALA A 159 1.29 -15.18 -5.29
C ALA A 159 1.79 -16.61 -5.01
N ALA A 160 1.71 -17.07 -3.75
CA ALA A 160 2.00 -18.45 -3.35
C ALA A 160 0.95 -19.47 -3.84
N GLY A 161 -0.26 -19.03 -4.18
CA GLY A 161 -1.37 -19.89 -4.59
C GLY A 161 -2.08 -20.57 -3.42
N ILE A 162 -2.13 -19.92 -2.26
CA ILE A 162 -2.75 -20.42 -1.02
C ILE A 162 -3.84 -19.45 -0.53
N GLU A 163 -4.76 -19.94 0.31
CA GLU A 163 -5.73 -19.07 0.98
C GLU A 163 -5.04 -18.15 2.01
N ALA A 164 -5.55 -16.93 2.16
CA ALA A 164 -5.10 -16.03 3.20
C ALA A 164 -5.55 -16.51 4.58
N HIS A 165 -4.60 -16.84 5.47
CA HIS A 165 -4.84 -17.23 6.86
C HIS A 165 -3.98 -16.47 7.86
N THR A 166 -4.40 -16.41 9.13
CA THR A 166 -3.81 -15.50 10.14
C THR A 166 -2.37 -15.82 10.54
N ASP A 167 -1.85 -17.01 10.24
CA ASP A 167 -0.44 -17.32 10.48
C ASP A 167 0.51 -16.61 9.50
N LEU A 168 0.03 -16.13 8.34
CA LEU A 168 0.85 -15.40 7.37
C LEU A 168 1.26 -14.00 7.89
N ASN A 169 0.50 -13.45 8.84
CA ASN A 169 0.80 -12.20 9.54
C ASN A 169 0.24 -12.24 10.98
N PRO A 170 0.98 -12.85 11.93
CA PRO A 170 0.45 -13.14 13.26
C PRO A 170 0.36 -11.90 14.16
N VAL A 171 1.14 -10.85 13.87
CA VAL A 171 1.08 -9.55 14.56
C VAL A 171 0.82 -8.45 13.55
N LEU A 172 -0.29 -7.73 13.74
CA LEU A 172 -0.66 -6.58 12.92
C LEU A 172 -0.94 -5.38 13.81
N LEU A 173 -0.27 -4.27 13.53
CA LEU A 173 -0.42 -3.00 14.25
C LEU A 173 -1.19 -2.02 13.37
N LYS A 174 -2.25 -1.40 13.90
CA LYS A 174 -3.02 -0.37 13.18
C LYS A 174 -2.91 0.97 13.90
N PRO A 175 -2.22 1.98 13.35
CA PRO A 175 -2.16 3.31 13.94
C PRO A 175 -3.57 3.88 14.16
N THR A 176 -3.90 4.25 15.40
CA THR A 176 -5.14 4.96 15.74
C THR A 176 -4.92 6.46 15.91
N GLY A 177 -3.68 6.87 16.17
CA GLY A 177 -3.20 8.25 16.16
C GLY A 177 -1.68 8.31 16.36
N ASP A 178 -1.12 9.51 16.49
CA ASP A 178 0.34 9.78 16.44
C ASP A 178 1.20 9.04 17.48
N ARG A 179 0.59 8.43 18.50
CA ARG A 179 1.28 7.78 19.63
C ARG A 179 0.80 6.37 19.94
N GLY A 180 -0.22 5.86 19.25
CA GLY A 180 -0.91 4.62 19.63
C GLY A 180 -1.39 3.79 18.46
N ALA A 181 -1.46 2.47 18.67
CA ALA A 181 -1.91 1.50 17.70
C ALA A 181 -2.80 0.41 18.33
N GLN A 182 -3.79 -0.05 17.57
CA GLN A 182 -4.49 -1.29 17.85
C GLN A 182 -3.56 -2.47 17.54
N VAL A 183 -3.34 -3.33 18.53
CA VAL A 183 -2.54 -4.55 18.43
C VAL A 183 -3.46 -5.72 18.14
N ILE A 184 -3.26 -6.35 16.99
CA ILE A 184 -3.99 -7.53 16.52
C ILE A 184 -3.04 -8.73 16.59
N ILE A 185 -3.47 -9.79 17.26
CA ILE A 185 -2.71 -11.05 17.42
C ILE A 185 -3.55 -12.21 16.88
N HIS A 186 -2.96 -12.96 15.93
CA HIS A 186 -3.60 -14.03 15.14
C HIS A 186 -4.94 -13.57 14.54
N GLY A 187 -4.98 -12.34 14.02
CA GLY A 187 -6.14 -11.74 13.38
C GLY A 187 -7.25 -11.24 14.30
N THR A 188 -7.10 -11.33 15.63
CA THR A 188 -8.03 -10.76 16.63
C THR A 188 -7.43 -9.54 17.32
N ALA A 189 -8.15 -8.44 17.43
CA ALA A 189 -7.73 -7.27 18.21
C ALA A 189 -7.60 -7.63 19.71
N ARG A 190 -6.51 -7.20 20.35
CA ARG A 190 -6.20 -7.53 21.77
C ARG A 190 -6.14 -6.31 22.69
N ALA A 191 -5.59 -5.20 22.22
CA ALA A 191 -5.46 -3.96 22.98
C ALA A 191 -5.23 -2.77 22.04
N ASN A 192 -5.51 -1.55 22.52
CA ASN A 192 -4.96 -0.33 21.95
C ASN A 192 -3.80 0.10 22.86
N LEU A 193 -2.55 0.09 22.36
CA LEU A 193 -1.34 0.37 23.15
C LEU A 193 -0.59 1.59 22.59
N ASP A 194 0.12 2.31 23.46
CA ASP A 194 1.14 3.28 23.05
C ASP A 194 2.48 2.62 22.73
N ALA A 195 3.44 3.39 22.21
CA ALA A 195 4.76 2.89 21.82
C ALA A 195 5.59 2.26 22.97
N ARG A 196 5.40 2.70 24.23
CA ARG A 196 6.07 2.10 25.41
C ARG A 196 5.34 0.83 25.82
N ALA A 197 4.03 0.88 25.99
CA ALA A 197 3.24 -0.29 26.36
C ALA A 197 3.35 -1.41 25.32
N TYR A 198 3.53 -1.07 24.03
CA TYR A 198 3.83 -2.04 22.99
C TYR A 198 5.25 -2.62 23.10
N HIS A 199 6.25 -1.82 23.51
CA HIS A 199 7.61 -2.34 23.77
C HIS A 199 7.56 -3.44 24.84
N ASP A 200 6.87 -3.18 25.96
CA ASP A 200 6.68 -4.16 27.04
C ASP A 200 5.86 -5.40 26.59
N TYR A 201 5.01 -5.25 25.57
CA TYR A 201 4.22 -6.33 24.98
C TYR A 201 4.99 -7.22 23.98
N LYS A 202 6.15 -6.76 23.46
CA LYS A 202 6.98 -7.48 22.47
C LYS A 202 7.21 -8.97 22.79
N PRO A 203 7.49 -9.41 24.04
CA PRO A 203 7.69 -10.84 24.35
C PRO A 203 6.43 -11.70 24.17
N THR A 204 5.24 -11.12 24.28
CA THR A 204 3.98 -11.83 23.99
C THR A 204 3.69 -11.86 22.49
N ALA A 205 3.96 -10.77 21.78
CA ALA A 205 3.91 -10.75 20.32
C ALA A 205 4.90 -11.76 19.70
N MET A 206 6.12 -11.87 20.21
CA MET A 206 7.14 -12.81 19.72
C MET A 206 6.72 -14.28 19.90
N ARG A 207 6.00 -14.64 20.97
CA ARG A 207 5.46 -16.00 21.12
C ARG A 207 4.44 -16.31 20.01
N ALA A 208 3.51 -15.39 19.75
CA ALA A 208 2.54 -15.53 18.66
C ALA A 208 3.21 -15.62 17.27
N VAL A 209 4.31 -14.89 17.05
CA VAL A 209 5.16 -15.00 15.85
C VAL A 209 5.74 -16.41 15.71
N LEU A 210 6.42 -16.92 16.75
CA LEU A 210 7.11 -18.21 16.70
C LEU A 210 6.14 -19.39 16.59
N GLU A 211 4.97 -19.31 17.23
CA GLU A 211 3.88 -20.28 17.09
C GLU A 211 3.38 -20.38 15.63
N SER A 212 3.11 -19.25 14.98
CA SER A 212 2.66 -19.21 13.59
C SER A 212 3.74 -19.66 12.61
N TYR A 213 4.99 -19.22 12.81
CA TYR A 213 6.13 -19.71 12.04
C TYR A 213 6.29 -21.23 12.16
N GLY A 214 6.17 -21.79 13.37
CA GLY A 214 6.21 -23.23 13.61
C GLY A 214 5.11 -24.00 12.85
N ARG A 215 3.88 -23.48 12.86
CA ARG A 215 2.77 -24.05 12.05
C ARG A 215 3.08 -24.01 10.55
N LEU A 216 3.58 -22.88 10.04
CA LEU A 216 3.95 -22.75 8.62
C LEU A 216 5.10 -23.69 8.24
N ARG A 217 6.14 -23.84 9.07
CA ARG A 217 7.26 -24.76 8.81
C ARG A 217 6.87 -26.24 8.85
N GLY A 218 5.81 -26.60 9.58
CA GLY A 218 5.23 -27.95 9.52
C GLY A 218 4.38 -28.18 8.27
N ALA A 219 3.70 -27.15 7.77
CA ALA A 219 2.76 -27.25 6.65
C ALA A 219 3.41 -27.06 5.26
N TYR A 220 4.47 -26.26 5.14
CA TYR A 220 5.05 -25.82 3.87
C TYR A 220 6.54 -26.21 3.75
N ASP A 221 7.00 -26.46 2.52
CA ASP A 221 8.38 -26.83 2.23
C ASP A 221 9.33 -25.62 2.41
N ALA A 222 8.84 -24.44 1.98
CA ALA A 222 9.55 -23.17 1.99
C ALA A 222 8.72 -22.07 2.67
N VAL A 223 9.36 -21.26 3.52
CA VAL A 223 8.75 -20.06 4.10
C VAL A 223 9.56 -18.83 3.67
N ILE A 224 8.90 -17.87 3.02
CA ILE A 224 9.53 -16.62 2.55
C ILE A 224 9.10 -15.49 3.48
N VAL A 225 10.03 -15.01 4.28
CA VAL A 225 9.74 -14.07 5.37
C VAL A 225 9.94 -12.63 4.89
N GLU A 226 9.00 -11.73 5.15
CA GLU A 226 9.15 -10.30 4.90
C GLU A 226 9.55 -9.56 6.19
N GLY A 227 10.65 -8.80 6.15
CA GLY A 227 11.02 -7.87 7.23
C GLY A 227 10.21 -6.57 7.21
N ALA A 228 10.27 -5.79 8.29
CA ALA A 228 9.58 -4.49 8.40
C ALA A 228 10.57 -3.31 8.38
N GLY A 229 10.29 -2.24 7.61
CA GLY A 229 11.18 -1.06 7.58
C GLY A 229 12.61 -1.40 7.17
N SER A 230 13.60 -0.97 7.97
CA SER A 230 15.02 -1.34 7.83
C SER A 230 15.48 -2.20 9.03
N PRO A 231 16.42 -3.16 8.85
CA PRO A 231 17.04 -3.85 9.98
C PRO A 231 18.10 -3.00 10.70
N ALA A 232 18.49 -1.85 10.14
CA ALA A 232 19.50 -0.95 10.70
C ALA A 232 18.93 0.13 11.64
N GLU A 233 17.67 0.01 12.07
CA GLU A 233 17.06 0.88 13.10
C GLU A 233 17.64 0.55 14.48
N ILE A 234 18.88 0.97 14.75
CA ILE A 234 19.67 0.59 15.93
C ILE A 234 18.96 0.83 17.27
N ASN A 235 18.09 1.85 17.34
CA ASN A 235 17.28 2.21 18.50
C ASN A 235 16.02 1.33 18.69
N LEU A 236 15.68 0.47 17.73
CA LEU A 236 14.55 -0.48 17.80
C LEU A 236 15.01 -1.94 17.93
N ARG A 237 16.33 -2.19 17.89
CA ARG A 237 16.96 -3.52 17.85
C ARG A 237 16.72 -4.36 19.10
N GLU A 238 16.55 -3.72 20.25
CA GLU A 238 16.21 -4.41 21.50
C GLU A 238 14.76 -4.92 21.45
N GLY A 239 14.58 -6.22 21.62
CA GLY A 239 13.31 -6.90 21.43
C GLY A 239 12.75 -6.78 20.00
N ASP A 240 13.60 -6.67 18.98
CA ASP A 240 13.11 -6.76 17.59
C ASP A 240 12.39 -8.11 17.35
N ILE A 241 11.19 -8.05 16.77
CA ILE A 241 10.39 -9.23 16.40
C ILE A 241 10.10 -9.29 14.89
N ALA A 242 10.64 -8.34 14.12
CA ALA A 242 10.24 -8.05 12.75
C ALA A 242 11.38 -8.13 11.74
N ASN A 243 12.65 -7.96 12.17
CA ASN A 243 13.83 -8.10 11.31
C ASN A 243 14.82 -9.13 11.87
N MET A 244 15.99 -8.69 12.33
CA MET A 244 17.06 -9.57 12.77
C MET A 244 16.73 -10.28 14.08
N GLY A 245 16.01 -9.65 15.02
CA GLY A 245 15.60 -10.33 16.25
C GLY A 245 14.69 -11.55 16.00
N PHE A 246 13.91 -11.54 14.91
CA PHE A 246 13.25 -12.74 14.40
C PHE A 246 14.26 -13.68 13.71
N ALA A 247 15.09 -13.18 12.80
CA ALA A 247 16.05 -14.00 12.04
C ALA A 247 17.04 -14.76 12.93
N GLU A 248 17.46 -14.20 14.07
CA GLU A 248 18.28 -14.89 15.07
C GLU A 248 17.47 -15.94 15.84
N ALA A 249 16.21 -15.65 16.20
CA ALA A 249 15.35 -16.55 16.97
C ALA A 249 14.93 -17.81 16.21
N VAL A 250 14.94 -17.78 14.87
CA VAL A 250 14.66 -18.94 14.01
C VAL A 250 15.87 -19.40 13.17
N ASP A 251 17.04 -18.80 13.42
CA ASP A 251 18.30 -18.93 12.68
C ASP A 251 18.21 -18.87 11.15
N CYS A 252 17.30 -18.05 10.60
CA CYS A 252 17.07 -18.01 9.16
C CYS A 252 18.04 -17.09 8.39
N PRO A 253 18.44 -17.48 7.17
CA PRO A 253 19.24 -16.65 6.27
C PRO A 253 18.47 -15.43 5.75
N VAL A 254 19.20 -14.36 5.42
CA VAL A 254 18.64 -13.04 5.04
C VAL A 254 19.16 -12.61 3.66
N VAL A 255 18.30 -12.00 2.84
CA VAL A 255 18.67 -11.22 1.64
C VAL A 255 18.24 -9.78 1.86
N LEU A 256 19.13 -8.83 1.53
CA LEU A 256 18.87 -7.40 1.64
C LEU A 256 18.46 -6.82 0.27
N VAL A 257 17.26 -6.25 0.17
CA VAL A 257 16.82 -5.50 -1.01
C VAL A 257 17.05 -3.99 -0.85
N ALA A 258 17.57 -3.34 -1.89
CA ALA A 258 17.77 -1.90 -1.91
C ALA A 258 17.23 -1.26 -3.19
N ASP A 259 16.54 -0.13 -3.02
CA ASP A 259 15.96 0.67 -4.11
C ASP A 259 17.00 1.64 -4.67
N ILE A 260 17.30 1.54 -5.97
CA ILE A 260 18.24 2.44 -6.66
C ILE A 260 17.58 3.71 -7.21
N ASP A 261 16.25 3.75 -7.36
CA ASP A 261 15.48 4.91 -7.85
C ASP A 261 15.51 6.06 -6.82
N ARG A 262 15.72 5.71 -5.53
CA ARG A 262 16.02 6.67 -4.43
C ARG A 262 17.45 7.20 -4.45
N GLY A 263 18.34 6.68 -5.30
CA GLY A 263 19.78 6.96 -5.27
C GLY A 263 20.51 6.29 -4.09
N GLY A 264 21.84 6.46 -4.04
CA GLY A 264 22.65 6.05 -2.87
C GLY A 264 22.75 4.55 -2.57
N VAL A 265 22.29 3.66 -3.46
CA VAL A 265 22.13 2.20 -3.21
C VAL A 265 23.32 1.53 -2.53
N PHE A 266 24.54 1.84 -2.94
CA PHE A 266 25.78 1.29 -2.36
C PHE A 266 26.01 1.75 -0.91
N ALA A 267 25.71 3.02 -0.61
CA ALA A 267 25.79 3.56 0.74
C ALA A 267 24.68 2.99 1.63
N HIS A 268 23.47 2.80 1.11
CA HIS A 268 22.37 2.13 1.82
C HIS A 268 22.75 0.70 2.22
N LEU A 269 23.30 -0.11 1.30
CA LEU A 269 23.68 -1.50 1.57
C LEU A 269 24.89 -1.61 2.51
N VAL A 270 25.96 -0.85 2.26
CA VAL A 270 27.17 -0.87 3.11
C VAL A 270 26.88 -0.28 4.50
N GLY A 271 26.09 0.80 4.59
CA GLY A 271 25.66 1.40 5.85
C GLY A 271 24.80 0.44 6.67
N THR A 272 23.84 -0.24 6.02
CA THR A 272 23.02 -1.28 6.67
C THR A 272 23.91 -2.36 7.28
N LEU A 273 24.86 -2.93 6.53
CA LEU A 273 25.78 -3.95 7.04
C LEU A 273 26.72 -3.45 8.17
N ALA A 274 27.02 -2.15 8.21
CA ALA A 274 27.85 -1.55 9.25
C ALA A 274 27.10 -1.38 10.59
N CYS A 275 25.77 -1.17 10.55
CA CYS A 275 24.93 -1.07 11.74
C CYS A 275 24.61 -2.42 12.41
N LEU A 276 24.81 -3.54 11.70
CA LEU A 276 24.55 -4.90 12.19
C LEU A 276 25.68 -5.44 13.09
N SER A 277 25.37 -6.51 13.84
CA SER A 277 26.36 -7.37 14.51
C SER A 277 27.06 -8.31 13.52
N ASP A 278 28.07 -9.05 13.99
CA ASP A 278 28.69 -10.12 13.19
C ASP A 278 27.79 -11.36 13.01
N SER A 279 26.93 -11.68 13.99
CA SER A 279 25.94 -12.78 13.86
C SER A 279 24.88 -12.46 12.80
N GLU A 280 24.53 -11.19 12.65
CA GLU A 280 23.59 -10.68 11.64
C GLU A 280 24.26 -10.56 10.27
N ARG A 281 25.47 -9.97 10.20
CA ARG A 281 26.29 -9.96 8.98
C ARG A 281 26.54 -11.38 8.45
N ALA A 282 26.69 -12.38 9.31
CA ALA A 282 26.83 -13.77 8.89
C ALA A 282 25.57 -14.30 8.17
N ARG A 283 24.37 -13.99 8.67
CA ARG A 283 23.09 -14.44 8.11
C ARG A 283 22.71 -13.80 6.78
N VAL A 284 23.19 -12.58 6.50
CA VAL A 284 23.01 -11.97 5.16
C VAL A 284 23.74 -12.81 4.10
N ARG A 285 23.01 -13.38 3.15
CA ARG A 285 23.52 -14.24 2.07
C ARG A 285 23.83 -13.48 0.77
N GLY A 286 23.23 -12.30 0.58
CA GLY A 286 23.48 -11.45 -0.60
C GLY A 286 22.51 -10.27 -0.70
N PHE A 287 22.62 -9.55 -1.83
CA PHE A 287 21.83 -8.34 -2.10
C PHE A 287 20.94 -8.50 -3.34
N VAL A 288 19.78 -7.84 -3.35
CA VAL A 288 19.00 -7.60 -4.57
C VAL A 288 18.91 -6.09 -4.77
N ILE A 289 19.36 -5.60 -5.93
CA ILE A 289 19.13 -4.21 -6.32
C ILE A 289 17.81 -4.15 -7.07
N ASN A 290 16.93 -3.24 -6.68
CA ASN A 290 15.58 -3.12 -7.19
C ASN A 290 15.33 -1.76 -7.86
N ARG A 291 14.33 -1.71 -8.74
CA ARG A 291 13.88 -0.50 -9.48
C ARG A 291 14.93 0.09 -10.42
N PHE A 292 15.81 -0.73 -10.99
CA PHE A 292 16.85 -0.26 -11.90
C PHE A 292 16.28 0.35 -13.20
N ARG A 293 16.97 1.37 -13.72
CA ARG A 293 16.66 2.05 -14.99
C ARG A 293 17.95 2.31 -15.77
N GLY A 294 17.92 2.10 -17.08
CA GLY A 294 19.06 2.34 -17.97
C GLY A 294 19.79 1.05 -18.35
N ASP A 295 21.06 1.18 -18.73
CA ASP A 295 21.92 0.08 -19.20
C ASP A 295 22.63 -0.60 -18.00
N PRO A 296 22.42 -1.91 -17.75
CA PRO A 296 23.10 -2.65 -16.68
C PRO A 296 24.63 -2.59 -16.76
N ALA A 297 25.21 -2.45 -17.96
CA ALA A 297 26.67 -2.37 -18.15
C ALA A 297 27.31 -1.16 -17.45
N LEU A 298 26.52 -0.11 -17.18
CA LEU A 298 26.97 1.08 -16.42
C LEU A 298 26.98 0.84 -14.90
N LEU A 299 26.15 -0.08 -14.39
CA LEU A 299 26.07 -0.41 -12.97
C LEU A 299 27.12 -1.46 -12.55
N GLU A 300 27.43 -2.38 -13.45
CA GLU A 300 28.34 -3.53 -13.28
C GLU A 300 29.67 -3.23 -12.55
N PRO A 301 30.42 -2.13 -12.82
CA PRO A 301 31.62 -1.80 -12.04
C PRO A 301 31.36 -1.54 -10.56
N GLY A 302 30.19 -0.98 -10.23
CA GLY A 302 29.75 -0.74 -8.85
C GLY A 302 29.27 -2.00 -8.14
N LEU A 303 28.70 -2.97 -8.88
CA LEU A 303 28.35 -4.28 -8.34
C LEU A 303 29.59 -5.01 -7.82
N ARG A 304 30.63 -5.12 -8.65
CA ARG A 304 31.91 -5.75 -8.27
C ARG A 304 32.60 -5.03 -7.11
N TRP A 305 32.49 -3.70 -7.03
CA TRP A 305 32.97 -2.94 -5.87
C TRP A 305 32.20 -3.31 -4.59
N LEU A 306 30.88 -3.43 -4.66
CA LEU A 306 30.03 -3.80 -3.52
C LEU A 306 30.34 -5.20 -3.02
N GLU A 307 30.47 -6.18 -3.93
CA GLU A 307 30.83 -7.55 -3.58
C GLU A 307 32.22 -7.60 -2.92
N ALA A 308 33.23 -6.97 -3.53
CA ALA A 308 34.58 -6.91 -2.98
C ALA A 308 34.66 -6.14 -1.63
N ARG A 309 33.79 -5.15 -1.42
CA ARG A 309 33.75 -4.36 -0.18
C ARG A 309 33.05 -5.08 0.99
N THR A 310 32.15 -6.01 0.70
CA THR A 310 31.27 -6.63 1.70
C THR A 310 31.46 -8.13 1.89
N GLY A 311 32.08 -8.82 0.92
CA GLY A 311 32.17 -10.28 0.89
C GLY A 311 30.83 -10.98 0.64
N LYS A 312 29.81 -10.26 0.14
CA LYS A 312 28.46 -10.76 -0.12
C LYS A 312 28.11 -10.56 -1.60
N PRO A 313 27.52 -11.58 -2.28
CA PRO A 313 27.18 -11.48 -3.69
C PRO A 313 26.00 -10.56 -3.96
N VAL A 314 25.96 -9.98 -5.15
CA VAL A 314 24.73 -9.44 -5.74
C VAL A 314 23.98 -10.61 -6.40
N LEU A 315 22.77 -10.89 -5.91
CA LEU A 315 21.90 -11.98 -6.36
C LEU A 315 21.03 -11.57 -7.57
N GLY A 316 20.99 -10.28 -7.91
CA GLY A 316 20.34 -9.79 -9.12
C GLY A 316 20.08 -8.28 -9.12
N VAL A 317 19.71 -7.77 -10.29
CA VAL A 317 19.37 -6.36 -10.53
C VAL A 317 18.02 -6.30 -11.24
N LEU A 318 16.96 -6.05 -10.48
CA LEU A 318 15.59 -6.02 -10.97
C LEU A 318 15.27 -4.67 -11.64
N PRO A 319 14.72 -4.66 -12.88
CA PRO A 319 14.32 -3.45 -13.56
C PRO A 319 13.07 -2.81 -12.93
N TYR A 320 12.87 -1.51 -13.16
CA TYR A 320 11.63 -0.84 -12.80
C TYR A 320 10.46 -1.33 -13.69
N LEU A 321 9.57 -2.14 -13.14
CA LEU A 321 8.38 -2.63 -13.83
C LEU A 321 7.26 -1.58 -13.83
N HIS A 322 7.03 -0.96 -14.99
CA HIS A 322 5.88 -0.09 -15.24
C HIS A 322 4.59 -0.91 -15.47
N GLY A 323 3.46 -0.41 -14.99
CA GLY A 323 2.14 -1.00 -15.25
C GLY A 323 1.96 -2.40 -14.65
N LEU A 324 2.26 -2.55 -13.36
CA LEU A 324 1.83 -3.71 -12.57
C LEU A 324 0.56 -3.35 -11.80
N THR A 325 -0.44 -4.23 -11.87
CA THR A 325 -1.68 -4.18 -11.09
C THR A 325 -1.50 -5.06 -9.86
N LEU A 326 -1.13 -4.48 -8.72
CA LEU A 326 -0.86 -5.20 -7.47
C LEU A 326 -1.41 -4.38 -6.29
N ASP A 327 -2.08 -5.04 -5.34
CA ASP A 327 -2.63 -4.42 -4.13
C ASP A 327 -1.56 -3.55 -3.42
N ALA A 328 -1.83 -2.25 -3.24
CA ALA A 328 -0.96 -1.37 -2.48
C ALA A 328 -1.04 -1.66 -0.96
N GLU A 329 0.10 -1.57 -0.25
CA GLU A 329 0.17 -1.88 1.18
C GLU A 329 -0.47 -0.76 2.02
N ASP A 330 0.08 0.47 2.02
CA ASP A 330 -0.53 1.62 2.71
C ASP A 330 -0.44 2.97 1.98
N MET A 331 0.48 3.15 1.04
CA MET A 331 0.58 4.41 0.29
C MET A 331 -0.48 4.46 -0.81
N LEU A 332 -1.48 5.34 -0.64
CA LEU A 332 -2.44 5.73 -1.68
C LEU A 332 -1.73 5.96 -3.04
N PRO A 333 -1.92 5.08 -4.04
CA PRO A 333 -1.15 5.13 -5.27
C PRO A 333 -1.48 6.38 -6.08
N ALA A 334 -0.46 6.91 -6.76
CA ALA A 334 -0.54 8.16 -7.51
C ALA A 334 -1.76 8.21 -8.45
N SER A 335 -2.34 9.41 -8.62
CA SER A 335 -3.54 9.61 -9.42
C SER A 335 -3.28 9.29 -10.88
N ALA A 336 -3.76 8.12 -11.32
CA ALA A 336 -3.73 7.69 -12.70
C ALA A 336 -4.84 8.41 -13.47
N ARG A 337 -4.55 9.63 -13.96
CA ARG A 337 -5.37 10.23 -15.01
C ARG A 337 -5.22 9.38 -16.26
N THR A 338 -6.30 8.74 -16.69
CA THR A 338 -6.35 8.05 -17.98
C THR A 338 -5.97 9.01 -19.10
N SER A 339 -5.14 8.58 -20.05
CA SER A 339 -4.72 9.41 -21.20
C SER A 339 -5.90 9.82 -22.10
N ALA A 340 -7.05 9.16 -21.96
CA ALA A 340 -8.36 9.53 -22.52
C ALA A 340 -8.95 10.85 -21.98
N ALA A 341 -8.36 11.49 -20.97
CA ALA A 341 -8.81 12.76 -20.38
C ALA A 341 -8.61 13.99 -21.31
N ARG A 342 -9.05 13.90 -22.58
CA ARG A 342 -8.97 14.95 -23.62
C ARG A 342 -10.31 15.19 -24.34
N ARG A 343 -11.39 15.32 -23.56
CA ARG A 343 -12.68 15.94 -23.95
C ARG A 343 -13.63 15.11 -24.83
N ASP A 344 -13.54 13.78 -24.80
CA ASP A 344 -14.60 12.92 -25.35
C ASP A 344 -15.74 12.72 -24.33
N ALA A 345 -16.96 12.52 -24.85
CA ALA A 345 -18.11 12.09 -24.05
C ALA A 345 -18.05 10.57 -23.79
N GLY A 346 -18.44 10.13 -22.60
CA GLY A 346 -18.41 8.72 -22.20
C GLY A 346 -17.28 8.31 -21.25
N VAL A 347 -16.72 9.25 -20.49
CA VAL A 347 -15.84 8.99 -19.34
C VAL A 347 -16.54 9.41 -18.05
N LEU A 348 -16.58 8.54 -17.04
CA LEU A 348 -17.15 8.81 -15.72
C LEU A 348 -16.10 9.38 -14.77
N ARG A 349 -16.35 10.54 -14.15
CA ARG A 349 -15.44 11.17 -13.19
C ARG A 349 -15.79 10.72 -11.77
N ILE A 350 -14.85 10.05 -11.12
CA ILE A 350 -15.01 9.51 -9.76
C ILE A 350 -14.05 10.23 -8.81
N VAL A 351 -14.59 10.84 -7.75
CA VAL A 351 -13.78 11.54 -6.74
C VAL A 351 -13.97 10.91 -5.37
N VAL A 352 -12.85 10.58 -4.73
CA VAL A 352 -12.80 9.94 -3.41
C VAL A 352 -11.95 10.81 -2.48
N PRO A 353 -12.45 11.25 -1.30
CA PRO A 353 -11.62 11.95 -0.34
C PRO A 353 -10.60 10.98 0.25
N ALA A 354 -9.33 11.33 0.13
CA ALA A 354 -8.22 10.66 0.80
C ALA A 354 -8.23 11.03 2.29
N LEU A 355 -9.17 10.42 3.04
CA LEU A 355 -9.35 10.66 4.47
C LEU A 355 -8.03 10.44 5.23
N PRO A 356 -7.76 11.19 6.33
CA PRO A 356 -6.54 11.03 7.12
C PRO A 356 -6.30 9.60 7.62
N ARG A 357 -7.37 8.83 7.87
CA ARG A 357 -7.33 7.43 8.32
C ARG A 357 -8.11 6.51 7.38
N ILE A 358 -8.07 6.80 6.09
CA ILE A 358 -8.65 5.96 5.04
C ILE A 358 -8.14 4.51 5.17
N SER A 359 -9.03 3.54 4.96
CA SER A 359 -8.69 2.12 5.02
C SER A 359 -9.34 1.33 3.90
N ASN A 360 -8.64 0.28 3.47
CA ASN A 360 -8.96 -0.58 2.33
C ASN A 360 -9.09 0.22 1.02
N HIS A 361 -8.20 1.20 0.81
CA HIS A 361 -8.21 2.05 -0.38
C HIS A 361 -8.05 1.28 -1.70
N THR A 362 -7.61 0.02 -1.64
CA THR A 362 -7.58 -0.92 -2.76
C THR A 362 -8.97 -1.27 -3.32
N ASP A 363 -10.06 -1.01 -2.57
CA ASP A 363 -11.46 -1.15 -3.04
C ASP A 363 -11.71 -0.44 -4.39
N PHE A 364 -10.92 0.57 -4.71
CA PHE A 364 -11.07 1.41 -5.89
C PHE A 364 -10.06 1.10 -7.00
N ASP A 365 -9.20 0.09 -6.85
CA ASP A 365 -8.19 -0.19 -7.86
C ASP A 365 -8.79 -0.79 -9.15
N ALA A 366 -9.95 -1.47 -9.07
CA ALA A 366 -10.74 -1.84 -10.24
C ALA A 366 -11.26 -0.61 -11.01
N LEU A 367 -11.73 0.43 -10.30
CA LEU A 367 -12.14 1.70 -10.91
C LEU A 367 -10.94 2.44 -11.54
N ARG A 368 -9.80 2.48 -10.84
CA ARG A 368 -8.55 3.11 -11.31
C ARG A 368 -7.93 2.42 -12.53
N ALA A 369 -8.29 1.16 -12.78
CA ALA A 369 -7.86 0.39 -13.95
C ALA A 369 -8.87 0.43 -15.12
N HIS A 370 -10.08 0.99 -14.93
CA HIS A 370 -11.11 1.01 -15.95
C HIS A 370 -10.86 2.10 -17.02
N PRO A 371 -10.88 1.80 -18.33
CA PRO A 371 -10.43 2.73 -19.37
C PRO A 371 -11.34 3.95 -19.55
N ARG A 372 -12.61 3.88 -19.13
CA ARG A 372 -13.60 4.96 -19.19
C ARG A 372 -13.88 5.63 -17.83
N VAL A 373 -12.94 5.59 -16.89
CA VAL A 373 -13.03 6.24 -15.58
C VAL A 373 -11.88 7.23 -15.37
N ASP A 374 -12.20 8.48 -15.02
CA ASP A 374 -11.20 9.44 -14.49
C ASP A 374 -11.29 9.45 -12.95
N PHE A 375 -10.37 8.73 -12.30
CA PHE A 375 -10.37 8.54 -10.86
C PHE A 375 -9.42 9.50 -10.14
N THR A 376 -9.94 10.27 -9.17
CA THR A 376 -9.14 11.19 -8.35
C THR A 376 -9.30 10.94 -6.85
N TYR A 377 -8.18 10.62 -6.18
CA TYR A 377 -8.03 10.81 -4.73
C TYR A 377 -7.87 12.31 -4.43
N TRP A 378 -8.92 12.95 -3.92
CA TRP A 378 -8.88 14.34 -3.46
C TRP A 378 -8.22 14.44 -2.08
N ARG A 379 -7.23 15.32 -1.91
CA ARG A 379 -6.49 15.49 -0.64
C ARG A 379 -6.68 16.85 0.04
N ARG A 380 -6.82 17.93 -0.73
CA ARG A 380 -6.96 19.33 -0.27
C ARG A 380 -7.22 20.27 -1.45
N GLY A 381 -7.70 21.47 -1.17
CA GLY A 381 -8.03 22.49 -2.18
C GLY A 381 -9.41 22.25 -2.80
N PRO A 382 -9.77 22.93 -3.91
CA PRO A 382 -11.04 22.70 -4.59
C PRO A 382 -11.25 21.22 -4.94
N VAL A 383 -12.42 20.69 -4.64
CA VAL A 383 -12.85 19.37 -5.13
C VAL A 383 -13.20 19.54 -6.63
N PRO A 384 -12.63 18.74 -7.54
CA PRO A 384 -12.96 18.83 -8.96
C PRO A 384 -14.38 18.34 -9.24
N ASP A 385 -14.92 18.69 -10.41
CA ASP A 385 -16.21 18.19 -10.87
C ASP A 385 -16.20 16.64 -10.92
N ALA A 386 -17.26 16.04 -10.38
CA ALA A 386 -17.46 14.61 -10.30
C ALA A 386 -18.84 14.24 -10.84
N ASP A 387 -18.99 13.02 -11.32
CA ASP A 387 -20.28 12.40 -11.61
C ASP A 387 -20.68 11.50 -10.44
N LEU A 388 -19.69 10.78 -9.89
CA LEU A 388 -19.78 9.96 -8.68
C LEU A 388 -18.81 10.45 -7.59
N LEU A 389 -19.32 10.65 -6.38
CA LEU A 389 -18.51 10.76 -5.16
C LEU A 389 -18.52 9.43 -4.43
N ILE A 390 -17.38 8.98 -3.88
CA ILE A 390 -17.34 7.81 -3.00
C ILE A 390 -16.76 8.20 -1.65
N LEU A 391 -17.47 7.93 -0.56
CA LEU A 391 -16.96 8.01 0.81
C LEU A 391 -16.36 6.64 1.18
N PRO A 392 -15.05 6.55 1.45
CA PRO A 392 -14.36 5.28 1.68
C PRO A 392 -14.44 4.83 3.15
N GLY A 393 -13.96 3.62 3.43
CA GLY A 393 -13.79 3.14 4.81
C GLY A 393 -12.73 3.96 5.58
N SER A 394 -12.92 4.09 6.89
CA SER A 394 -12.01 4.79 7.82
C SER A 394 -11.70 3.90 9.04
N LYS A 395 -10.61 4.19 9.75
CA LYS A 395 -10.31 3.65 11.11
C LYS A 395 -10.58 4.62 12.26
N ASN A 396 -11.10 5.82 11.98
CA ASN A 396 -11.78 6.66 12.97
C ASN A 396 -12.87 7.48 12.28
N VAL A 397 -14.08 6.91 12.22
CA VAL A 397 -15.20 7.47 11.45
C VAL A 397 -15.62 8.86 11.96
N LEU A 398 -15.51 9.09 13.27
CA LEU A 398 -15.87 10.36 13.92
C LEU A 398 -14.87 11.49 13.57
N ALA A 399 -13.57 11.21 13.65
CA ALA A 399 -12.52 12.18 13.35
C ALA A 399 -12.37 12.47 11.85
N ASP A 400 -12.57 11.46 11.00
CA ASP A 400 -12.54 11.66 9.55
C ASP A 400 -13.82 12.36 9.03
N LEU A 401 -14.98 12.17 9.67
CA LEU A 401 -16.18 12.97 9.38
C LEU A 401 -16.01 14.44 9.78
N ALA A 402 -15.38 14.72 10.93
CA ALA A 402 -15.04 16.08 11.32
C ALA A 402 -14.13 16.74 10.27
N TRP A 403 -13.07 16.04 9.84
CA TRP A 403 -12.18 16.50 8.78
C TRP A 403 -12.90 16.76 7.43
N LEU A 404 -13.86 15.91 7.04
CA LEU A 404 -14.70 16.17 5.87
C LEU A 404 -15.54 17.44 6.00
N ARG A 405 -16.05 17.75 7.19
CA ARG A 405 -16.80 18.99 7.46
C ARG A 405 -15.92 20.22 7.41
N ASP A 406 -14.74 20.17 8.03
CA ASP A 406 -13.74 21.25 7.97
C ASP A 406 -13.28 21.51 6.51
N ALA A 407 -13.25 20.45 5.70
CA ALA A 407 -13.02 20.50 4.25
C ALA A 407 -14.25 20.92 3.42
N GLY A 408 -15.40 21.22 4.03
CA GLY A 408 -16.62 21.68 3.36
C GLY A 408 -17.43 20.61 2.61
N TRP A 409 -17.13 19.32 2.78
CA TRP A 409 -17.77 18.24 2.02
C TRP A 409 -19.27 18.09 2.29
N ASP A 410 -19.75 18.41 3.49
CA ASP A 410 -21.16 18.33 3.87
C ASP A 410 -22.06 19.16 2.92
N ALA A 411 -21.68 20.42 2.69
CA ALA A 411 -22.35 21.31 1.72
C ALA A 411 -22.11 20.91 0.26
N LEU A 412 -20.94 20.34 -0.06
CA LEU A 412 -20.61 19.89 -1.42
C LEU A 412 -21.45 18.68 -1.84
N ILE A 413 -21.56 17.65 -0.99
CA ILE A 413 -22.38 16.45 -1.27
C ILE A 413 -23.86 16.85 -1.42
N LYS A 414 -24.35 17.74 -0.56
CA LYS A 414 -25.71 18.32 -0.64
C LYS A 414 -25.92 19.25 -1.85
N ARG A 415 -24.87 19.64 -2.56
CA ARG A 415 -24.95 20.32 -3.86
C ARG A 415 -24.89 19.32 -5.02
N HIS A 416 -24.01 18.32 -4.93
CA HIS A 416 -23.82 17.25 -5.91
C HIS A 416 -25.13 16.49 -6.19
N LEU A 417 -25.75 15.95 -5.14
CA LEU A 417 -27.04 15.23 -5.18
C LEU A 417 -28.16 16.08 -5.83
N ARG A 418 -28.23 17.37 -5.47
CA ARG A 418 -29.23 18.32 -5.99
C ARG A 418 -29.16 18.51 -7.51
N TYR A 419 -27.99 18.30 -8.11
CA TYR A 419 -27.79 18.36 -9.57
C TYR A 419 -27.78 16.98 -10.23
N GLY A 420 -28.24 15.93 -9.54
CA GLY A 420 -28.37 14.57 -10.06
C GLY A 420 -27.14 13.66 -9.88
N GLY A 421 -26.05 14.19 -9.30
CA GLY A 421 -24.82 13.44 -9.07
C GLY A 421 -24.99 12.31 -8.05
N LYS A 422 -24.19 11.25 -8.20
CA LYS A 422 -24.30 10.01 -7.40
C LYS A 422 -23.33 9.96 -6.22
N VAL A 423 -23.68 9.21 -5.18
CA VAL A 423 -22.85 9.01 -3.97
C VAL A 423 -22.81 7.53 -3.57
N ILE A 424 -21.63 6.97 -3.36
CA ILE A 424 -21.44 5.67 -2.70
C ILE A 424 -20.79 5.87 -1.33
N GLY A 425 -21.22 5.14 -0.30
CA GLY A 425 -20.56 5.06 1.01
C GLY A 425 -20.17 3.62 1.35
N ILE A 426 -18.87 3.35 1.55
CA ILE A 426 -18.37 2.02 1.91
C ILE A 426 -17.91 2.00 3.37
N CYS A 427 -18.43 1.08 4.17
CA CYS A 427 -18.07 0.85 5.57
C CYS A 427 -18.13 2.16 6.39
N GLY A 428 -17.00 2.75 6.79
CA GLY A 428 -16.98 4.07 7.44
C GLY A 428 -17.73 5.15 6.65
N GLY A 429 -17.64 5.14 5.32
CA GLY A 429 -18.41 6.03 4.45
C GLY A 429 -19.92 5.79 4.47
N MET A 430 -20.38 4.54 4.63
CA MET A 430 -21.79 4.22 4.87
C MET A 430 -22.24 4.83 6.20
N GLN A 431 -21.47 4.61 7.26
CA GLN A 431 -21.77 5.10 8.60
C GLN A 431 -21.90 6.64 8.63
N MET A 432 -21.03 7.36 7.90
CA MET A 432 -21.07 8.82 7.73
C MET A 432 -22.35 9.36 7.08
N LEU A 433 -23.00 8.62 6.20
CA LEU A 433 -24.23 9.08 5.49
C LEU A 433 -25.46 9.17 6.41
N GLY A 434 -25.45 8.50 7.56
CA GLY A 434 -26.56 8.42 8.50
C GLY A 434 -26.88 9.73 9.24
N ARG A 435 -27.84 9.66 10.16
CA ARG A 435 -28.24 10.77 11.05
C ARG A 435 -27.27 10.99 12.20
N THR A 436 -26.74 9.91 12.78
CA THR A 436 -25.87 9.95 13.98
C THR A 436 -24.83 8.83 13.98
N LEU A 437 -23.70 9.13 14.63
CA LEU A 437 -22.58 8.24 14.93
C LEU A 437 -22.27 8.33 16.42
N ALA A 438 -22.15 7.20 17.10
CA ALA A 438 -21.77 7.13 18.51
C ALA A 438 -20.68 6.08 18.76
N ASP A 439 -19.66 6.43 19.54
CA ASP A 439 -18.65 5.52 20.09
C ASP A 439 -18.75 5.49 21.63
N PRO A 440 -19.76 4.79 22.19
CA PRO A 440 -19.98 4.74 23.63
C PRO A 440 -18.85 4.01 24.40
N HIS A 441 -18.00 3.26 23.70
CA HIS A 441 -16.96 2.41 24.31
C HIS A 441 -15.52 2.93 24.11
N GLY A 442 -15.30 3.89 23.20
CA GLY A 442 -13.95 4.37 22.86
C GLY A 442 -13.18 3.38 21.98
N VAL A 443 -13.87 2.75 21.03
CA VAL A 443 -13.32 1.75 20.12
C VAL A 443 -12.34 2.39 19.13
N GLU A 444 -12.69 3.58 18.62
CA GLU A 444 -11.88 4.35 17.66
C GLU A 444 -11.36 5.66 18.25
N GLY A 445 -12.02 6.21 19.28
CA GLY A 445 -11.65 7.49 19.90
C GLY A 445 -11.91 7.57 21.41
N ALA A 446 -12.32 8.74 21.89
CA ALA A 446 -12.72 8.93 23.28
C ALA A 446 -14.07 8.28 23.57
N ALA A 447 -14.19 7.53 24.66
CA ALA A 447 -15.45 6.88 25.04
C ALA A 447 -16.57 7.89 25.29
N GLY A 448 -17.76 7.61 24.75
CA GLY A 448 -18.92 8.51 24.76
C GLY A 448 -18.95 9.52 23.61
N ALA A 449 -17.94 9.56 22.74
CA ALA A 449 -17.92 10.49 21.60
C ALA A 449 -19.12 10.24 20.67
N THR A 450 -19.83 11.31 20.33
CA THR A 450 -21.04 11.27 19.49
C THR A 450 -21.00 12.42 18.49
N SER A 451 -21.47 12.19 17.27
CA SER A 451 -21.61 13.22 16.24
C SER A 451 -22.89 13.02 15.43
N ALA A 452 -23.46 14.10 14.90
CA ALA A 452 -24.42 13.99 13.82
C ALA A 452 -23.71 13.49 12.55
N GLY A 453 -24.27 12.50 11.86
CA GLY A 453 -23.81 12.13 10.52
C GLY A 453 -24.20 13.19 9.47
N LEU A 454 -23.99 12.92 8.19
CA LEU A 454 -24.33 13.85 7.10
C LEU A 454 -25.85 14.08 6.97
N GLY A 455 -26.68 13.17 7.52
CA GLY A 455 -28.14 13.25 7.52
C GLY A 455 -28.76 12.98 6.15
N LEU A 456 -28.13 12.11 5.36
CA LEU A 456 -28.51 11.81 3.98
C LEU A 456 -29.30 10.49 3.84
N LEU A 457 -29.12 9.55 4.79
CA LEU A 457 -29.91 8.32 4.89
C LEU A 457 -30.49 8.17 6.30
N ASP A 458 -31.70 7.62 6.38
CA ASP A 458 -32.44 7.45 7.63
C ASP A 458 -31.99 6.21 8.43
N TYR A 459 -30.81 6.31 9.02
CA TYR A 459 -30.30 5.37 10.03
C TYR A 459 -29.36 6.04 11.03
N ALA A 460 -29.01 5.33 12.09
CA ALA A 460 -27.97 5.69 13.06
C ALA A 460 -26.91 4.57 13.12
N THR A 461 -25.68 4.89 13.50
CA THR A 461 -24.61 3.91 13.72
C THR A 461 -24.04 4.03 15.12
N THR A 462 -23.88 2.89 15.80
CA THR A 462 -23.15 2.77 17.06
C THR A 462 -21.91 1.89 16.85
N LEU A 463 -20.73 2.35 17.25
CA LEU A 463 -19.53 1.53 17.31
C LEU A 463 -19.59 0.60 18.52
N THR A 464 -19.27 -0.68 18.30
CA THR A 464 -19.35 -1.75 19.30
C THR A 464 -17.98 -2.40 19.50
N PRO A 465 -17.71 -3.09 20.63
CA PRO A 465 -16.43 -3.76 20.85
C PRO A 465 -16.23 -5.02 19.98
N GLU A 466 -17.30 -5.54 19.37
CA GLU A 466 -17.28 -6.76 18.57
C GLU A 466 -16.97 -6.43 17.11
N LYS A 467 -15.91 -7.05 16.57
CA LYS A 467 -15.46 -6.83 15.19
C LYS A 467 -16.10 -7.83 14.24
N THR A 468 -16.88 -7.36 13.28
CA THR A 468 -17.27 -8.17 12.14
C THR A 468 -16.04 -8.40 11.26
N LEU A 469 -15.72 -9.67 11.00
CA LEU A 469 -14.64 -10.13 10.11
C LEU A 469 -15.17 -11.29 9.28
N VAL A 470 -15.84 -10.98 8.16
CA VAL A 470 -16.56 -11.98 7.35
C VAL A 470 -16.22 -11.80 5.87
N ASN A 471 -15.79 -12.87 5.20
CA ASN A 471 -15.79 -12.93 3.75
C ASN A 471 -17.22 -13.16 3.26
N ALA A 472 -17.71 -12.31 2.36
CA ALA A 472 -19.12 -12.23 1.99
C ALA A 472 -19.29 -12.20 0.46
N ALA A 473 -20.33 -12.87 -0.02
CA ALA A 473 -20.71 -12.88 -1.43
C ALA A 473 -22.24 -12.87 -1.55
N GLY A 474 -22.75 -12.45 -2.71
CA GLY A 474 -24.17 -12.23 -2.94
C GLY A 474 -24.41 -11.55 -4.27
N ARG A 475 -25.33 -10.58 -4.29
CA ARG A 475 -25.62 -9.73 -5.47
C ARG A 475 -26.02 -8.30 -5.09
N LEU A 476 -25.96 -7.40 -6.07
CA LEU A 476 -26.65 -6.11 -5.99
C LEU A 476 -28.17 -6.35 -5.85
N ALA A 477 -28.84 -5.58 -4.99
CA ALA A 477 -30.30 -5.61 -4.82
C ALA A 477 -31.06 -4.79 -5.90
N PHE A 478 -30.32 -4.25 -6.87
CA PHE A 478 -30.78 -3.45 -8.00
C PHE A 478 -29.95 -3.82 -9.24
N GLY A 479 -30.33 -3.34 -10.43
CA GLY A 479 -29.48 -3.49 -11.63
C GLY A 479 -29.35 -4.93 -12.17
N GLY A 480 -30.32 -5.81 -11.92
CA GLY A 480 -30.37 -7.13 -12.55
C GLY A 480 -29.55 -8.22 -11.86
N ASP A 481 -29.55 -8.27 -10.52
CA ASP A 481 -29.00 -9.37 -9.72
C ASP A 481 -27.49 -9.67 -9.95
N ALA A 482 -26.72 -8.66 -10.39
CA ALA A 482 -25.28 -8.79 -10.63
C ALA A 482 -24.52 -9.24 -9.38
N ARG A 483 -23.74 -10.32 -9.50
CA ARG A 483 -23.03 -10.94 -8.37
C ARG A 483 -21.95 -10.04 -7.79
N VAL A 484 -21.85 -10.02 -6.45
CA VAL A 484 -20.76 -9.40 -5.69
C VAL A 484 -20.01 -10.45 -4.85
N ALA A 485 -18.72 -10.23 -4.63
CA ALA A 485 -17.88 -10.92 -3.66
C ALA A 485 -16.91 -9.91 -3.04
N GLY A 486 -16.65 -10.04 -1.74
CA GLY A 486 -15.91 -9.06 -0.95
C GLY A 486 -15.83 -9.47 0.53
N TYR A 487 -15.69 -8.49 1.42
CA TYR A 487 -15.56 -8.74 2.86
C TYR A 487 -16.07 -7.59 3.74
N GLU A 488 -16.57 -7.93 4.92
CA GLU A 488 -16.99 -7.00 5.97
C GLU A 488 -15.91 -6.90 7.03
N ILE A 489 -15.50 -5.67 7.37
CA ILE A 489 -14.45 -5.42 8.38
C ILE A 489 -14.70 -4.13 9.18
N HIS A 490 -15.65 -4.20 10.11
CA HIS A 490 -16.19 -3.04 10.84
C HIS A 490 -16.50 -3.35 12.32
N MET A 491 -16.52 -2.29 13.13
CA MET A 491 -17.00 -2.26 14.52
C MET A 491 -18.41 -1.64 14.64
N GLY A 492 -18.85 -0.91 13.61
CA GLY A 492 -20.13 -0.22 13.57
C GLY A 492 -21.31 -1.16 13.35
N ARG A 493 -22.40 -0.91 14.07
CA ARG A 493 -23.72 -1.50 13.86
C ARG A 493 -24.67 -0.37 13.44
N THR A 494 -25.20 -0.45 12.22
CA THR A 494 -26.16 0.54 11.68
C THR A 494 -27.58 0.03 11.81
N GLU A 495 -28.51 0.89 12.24
CA GLU A 495 -29.93 0.59 12.37
C GLU A 495 -30.81 1.78 11.95
N GLY A 496 -31.87 1.52 11.18
CA GLY A 496 -32.92 2.52 10.88
C GLY A 496 -33.72 2.24 9.59
N PRO A 497 -34.77 3.04 9.33
CA PRO A 497 -35.71 2.81 8.22
C PRO A 497 -35.09 2.68 6.83
N ALA A 498 -33.99 3.39 6.54
CA ALA A 498 -33.36 3.33 5.21
C ALA A 498 -32.75 1.95 4.87
N LEU A 499 -32.50 1.09 5.86
CA LEU A 499 -32.03 -0.29 5.64
C LEU A 499 -33.13 -1.22 5.08
N ALA A 500 -34.39 -0.77 5.02
CA ALA A 500 -35.48 -1.52 4.39
C ALA A 500 -35.35 -1.58 2.85
N SER A 501 -34.54 -0.69 2.26
CA SER A 501 -34.18 -0.68 0.84
C SER A 501 -32.68 -0.99 0.70
N PRO A 502 -32.25 -2.25 0.83
CA PRO A 502 -30.83 -2.61 0.86
C PRO A 502 -30.11 -2.32 -0.46
N ALA A 503 -28.78 -2.17 -0.38
CA ALA A 503 -27.93 -2.10 -1.57
C ALA A 503 -27.57 -3.48 -2.11
N LEU A 504 -27.41 -4.47 -1.22
CA LEU A 504 -26.95 -5.82 -1.52
C LEU A 504 -27.85 -6.87 -0.87
N MET A 505 -27.99 -8.02 -1.53
CA MET A 505 -28.46 -9.26 -0.91
C MET A 505 -27.27 -10.21 -0.78
N LEU A 506 -26.75 -10.34 0.44
CA LEU A 506 -25.59 -11.16 0.78
C LEU A 506 -26.01 -12.54 1.29
N ALA A 507 -25.13 -13.53 1.14
CA ALA A 507 -25.31 -14.83 1.77
C ALA A 507 -25.20 -14.73 3.30
N GLY A 508 -25.98 -15.56 4.01
CA GLY A 508 -26.00 -15.67 5.45
C GLY A 508 -26.36 -17.09 5.92
N ARG A 509 -26.27 -17.33 7.23
CA ARG A 509 -26.42 -18.69 7.82
C ARG A 509 -27.83 -19.30 7.71
N GLY A 510 -28.82 -18.54 7.27
CA GLY A 510 -30.22 -18.97 7.13
C GLY A 510 -30.86 -18.61 5.78
N GLY A 511 -30.04 -18.33 4.75
CA GLY A 511 -30.50 -17.76 3.48
C GLY A 511 -29.87 -16.38 3.23
N GLU A 512 -30.54 -15.55 2.44
CA GLU A 512 -30.07 -14.21 2.11
C GLU A 512 -30.30 -13.22 3.25
N ARG A 513 -29.40 -12.26 3.40
CA ARG A 513 -29.53 -11.11 4.30
C ARG A 513 -29.35 -9.80 3.52
N PRO A 514 -30.09 -8.74 3.87
CA PRO A 514 -29.79 -7.40 3.36
C PRO A 514 -28.44 -6.91 3.88
N ASP A 515 -27.73 -6.14 3.06
CA ASP A 515 -26.71 -5.18 3.52
C ASP A 515 -26.94 -3.81 2.86
N GLY A 516 -26.54 -2.76 3.58
CA GLY A 516 -26.50 -1.41 3.05
C GLY A 516 -27.85 -0.72 2.95
N ALA A 517 -27.90 0.30 2.10
CA ALA A 517 -29.10 1.06 1.79
C ALA A 517 -28.99 1.73 0.40
N VAL A 518 -30.13 1.96 -0.24
CA VAL A 518 -30.28 2.82 -1.43
C VAL A 518 -31.31 3.90 -1.13
N SER A 519 -31.03 5.16 -1.50
CA SER A 519 -32.00 6.25 -1.31
C SER A 519 -33.21 6.10 -2.23
N ALA A 520 -34.35 6.68 -1.84
CA ALA A 520 -35.62 6.57 -2.59
C ALA A 520 -35.58 7.21 -4.00
N ASP A 521 -34.62 8.09 -4.27
CA ASP A 521 -34.33 8.69 -5.58
C ASP A 521 -33.22 7.94 -6.35
N GLY A 522 -32.66 6.86 -5.78
CA GLY A 522 -31.57 6.09 -6.35
C GLY A 522 -30.26 6.85 -6.51
N GLN A 523 -30.06 8.00 -5.85
CA GLN A 523 -28.82 8.78 -5.94
C GLN A 523 -27.70 8.31 -5.01
N ILE A 524 -28.05 7.72 -3.87
CA ILE A 524 -27.13 7.29 -2.82
C ILE A 524 -27.19 5.77 -2.68
N LEU A 525 -26.01 5.15 -2.60
CA LEU A 525 -25.82 3.75 -2.22
C LEU A 525 -24.88 3.71 -1.01
N ALA A 526 -25.18 2.85 -0.04
CA ALA A 526 -24.35 2.60 1.13
C ALA A 526 -24.21 1.09 1.37
N THR A 527 -23.05 0.61 1.83
CA THR A 527 -22.79 -0.82 2.09
C THR A 527 -21.63 -1.01 3.08
N TYR A 528 -21.60 -2.12 3.83
CA TYR A 528 -20.44 -2.54 4.63
C TYR A 528 -19.40 -3.34 3.83
N LEU A 529 -19.72 -3.78 2.60
CA LEU A 529 -18.89 -4.66 1.78
C LEU A 529 -17.68 -3.91 1.17
N HIS A 530 -16.48 -4.24 1.64
CA HIS A 530 -15.22 -3.94 0.95
C HIS A 530 -14.99 -4.91 -0.22
N GLY A 531 -14.25 -4.48 -1.25
CA GLY A 531 -14.14 -5.20 -2.52
C GLY A 531 -15.37 -5.08 -3.43
N LEU A 532 -16.24 -4.08 -3.20
CA LEU A 532 -17.50 -3.86 -3.93
C LEU A 532 -17.32 -3.85 -5.48
N PHE A 533 -16.18 -3.38 -5.96
CA PHE A 533 -15.84 -3.26 -7.38
C PHE A 533 -14.92 -4.40 -7.90
N ASP A 534 -14.50 -5.35 -7.05
CA ASP A 534 -13.58 -6.44 -7.42
C ASP A 534 -14.26 -7.49 -8.33
N THR A 535 -15.59 -7.57 -8.31
CA THR A 535 -16.36 -8.51 -9.15
C THR A 535 -16.78 -7.83 -10.47
N PRO A 536 -16.36 -8.32 -11.67
CA PRO A 536 -16.43 -7.54 -12.90
C PRO A 536 -17.84 -7.08 -13.31
N HIS A 537 -18.84 -7.95 -13.15
CA HIS A 537 -20.23 -7.62 -13.49
C HIS A 537 -20.89 -6.65 -12.50
N ALA A 538 -20.54 -6.71 -11.20
CA ALA A 538 -21.00 -5.70 -10.25
C ALA A 538 -20.32 -4.35 -10.50
N CYS A 539 -19.02 -4.34 -10.84
CA CYS A 539 -18.30 -3.13 -11.21
C CYS A 539 -18.97 -2.44 -12.41
N ALA A 540 -19.30 -3.20 -13.46
CA ALA A 540 -20.05 -2.68 -14.61
C ALA A 540 -21.44 -2.13 -14.20
N ALA A 541 -22.26 -2.90 -13.47
CA ALA A 541 -23.59 -2.45 -13.06
C ALA A 541 -23.58 -1.24 -12.11
N LEU A 542 -22.55 -1.10 -11.27
CA LEU A 542 -22.33 0.08 -10.42
C LEU A 542 -21.87 1.30 -11.22
N LEU A 543 -21.07 1.11 -12.27
CA LEU A 543 -20.67 2.16 -13.20
C LEU A 543 -21.86 2.63 -14.05
N GLU A 544 -22.72 1.72 -14.52
CA GLU A 544 -23.98 2.06 -15.22
C GLU A 544 -24.95 2.81 -14.30
N TRP A 545 -25.16 2.34 -13.07
CA TRP A 545 -25.92 3.07 -12.05
C TRP A 545 -25.34 4.47 -11.75
N ALA A 546 -24.02 4.62 -11.85
CA ALA A 546 -23.32 5.89 -11.68
C ALA A 546 -23.42 6.83 -12.90
N GLY A 547 -23.89 6.35 -14.05
CA GLY A 547 -24.08 7.13 -15.29
C GLY A 547 -23.09 6.83 -16.42
N LEU A 548 -22.35 5.72 -16.37
CA LEU A 548 -21.49 5.27 -17.48
C LEU A 548 -22.25 4.27 -18.38
N ASP A 549 -22.83 4.75 -19.47
CA ASP A 549 -23.59 3.90 -20.40
C ASP A 549 -22.76 2.72 -20.95
N GLY A 550 -23.34 1.51 -20.87
CA GLY A 550 -22.78 0.27 -21.39
C GLY A 550 -21.40 -0.04 -20.82
N ALA A 551 -21.24 -0.04 -19.49
CA ALA A 551 -19.93 -0.18 -18.84
C ALA A 551 -19.31 -1.57 -19.08
N GLU A 552 -18.01 -1.61 -19.38
CA GLU A 552 -17.31 -2.86 -19.65
C GLU A 552 -16.92 -3.58 -18.34
N ALA A 553 -17.17 -4.88 -18.28
CA ALA A 553 -16.79 -5.71 -17.13
C ALA A 553 -15.27 -5.93 -17.11
N LEU A 554 -14.55 -5.21 -16.23
CA LEU A 554 -13.10 -5.31 -16.08
C LEU A 554 -12.71 -6.42 -15.08
N ASP A 555 -11.97 -7.43 -15.54
CA ASP A 555 -11.41 -8.47 -14.66
C ASP A 555 -10.13 -8.00 -13.96
N TYR A 556 -10.29 -7.18 -12.93
CA TYR A 556 -9.20 -6.74 -12.06
C TYR A 556 -8.45 -7.91 -11.39
N PRO A 557 -9.12 -8.96 -10.85
CA PRO A 557 -8.45 -10.17 -10.38
C PRO A 557 -7.52 -10.82 -11.41
N ALA A 558 -7.93 -10.94 -12.68
CA ALA A 558 -7.08 -11.47 -13.75
C ALA A 558 -5.92 -10.53 -14.12
N LEU A 559 -6.13 -9.21 -14.14
CA LEU A 559 -5.05 -8.24 -14.32
C LEU A 559 -3.98 -8.32 -13.21
N ARG A 560 -4.42 -8.61 -11.98
CA ARG A 560 -3.54 -8.85 -10.82
C ARG A 560 -2.76 -10.17 -10.94
N GLU A 561 -3.42 -11.25 -11.34
CA GLU A 561 -2.75 -12.54 -11.58
C GLU A 561 -1.73 -12.44 -12.73
N ALA A 562 -2.07 -11.78 -13.84
CA ALA A 562 -1.15 -11.51 -14.93
C ALA A 562 0.04 -10.62 -14.50
N SER A 563 -0.17 -9.71 -13.54
CA SER A 563 0.91 -8.90 -12.94
C SER A 563 1.83 -9.72 -12.04
N LEU A 564 1.31 -10.73 -11.32
CA LEU A 564 2.11 -11.68 -10.53
C LEU A 564 2.92 -12.63 -11.41
N GLU A 565 2.35 -13.12 -12.52
CA GLU A 565 3.09 -13.92 -13.51
C GLU A 565 4.23 -13.12 -14.15
N ARG A 566 3.95 -11.90 -14.65
CA ARG A 566 4.97 -11.01 -15.23
C ARG A 566 6.07 -10.64 -14.23
N LEU A 567 5.73 -10.47 -12.95
CA LEU A 567 6.68 -10.23 -11.88
C LEU A 567 7.61 -11.44 -11.68
N ALA A 568 7.05 -12.65 -11.66
CA ALA A 568 7.81 -13.90 -11.59
C ALA A 568 8.71 -14.11 -12.82
N ASP A 569 8.21 -13.85 -14.03
CA ASP A 569 9.00 -13.94 -15.27
C ASP A 569 10.20 -13.00 -15.25
N THR A 570 9.98 -11.74 -14.85
CA THR A 570 11.06 -10.75 -14.67
C THR A 570 12.09 -11.22 -13.65
N PHE A 571 11.65 -11.85 -12.56
CA PHE A 571 12.56 -12.34 -11.51
C PHE A 571 13.37 -13.56 -11.99
N ALA A 572 12.81 -14.42 -12.85
CA ALA A 572 13.54 -15.53 -13.46
C ALA A 572 14.58 -15.08 -14.51
N GLU A 573 14.38 -13.91 -15.15
CA GLU A 573 15.35 -13.31 -16.06
C GLU A 573 16.48 -12.55 -15.33
N HIS A 574 16.18 -11.93 -14.18
CA HIS A 574 17.07 -10.95 -13.52
C HIS A 574 17.65 -11.35 -12.15
N LEU A 575 17.31 -12.53 -11.61
CA LEU A 575 17.90 -13.08 -10.38
C LEU A 575 18.68 -14.37 -10.67
N ASP A 576 19.79 -14.57 -9.95
CA ASP A 576 20.46 -15.88 -9.83
C ASP A 576 19.60 -16.78 -8.92
N LEU A 577 18.57 -17.40 -9.51
CA LEU A 577 17.60 -18.21 -8.76
C LEU A 577 18.23 -19.43 -8.09
N ASP A 578 19.29 -20.00 -8.65
CA ASP A 578 20.01 -21.10 -8.01
C ASP A 578 20.69 -20.64 -6.72
N ARG A 579 21.36 -19.47 -6.70
CA ARG A 579 21.86 -18.88 -5.45
C ARG A 579 20.74 -18.46 -4.50
N VAL A 580 19.64 -17.91 -4.99
CA VAL A 580 18.51 -17.48 -4.15
C VAL A 580 17.82 -18.68 -3.48
N PHE A 581 17.60 -19.77 -4.20
CA PHE A 581 16.97 -20.97 -3.63
C PHE A 581 17.95 -21.82 -2.80
N ALA A 582 19.24 -21.88 -3.16
CA ALA A 582 20.28 -22.48 -2.31
C ALA A 582 20.60 -21.65 -1.05
N ALA A 583 20.11 -20.40 -0.96
CA ALA A 583 20.26 -19.57 0.22
C ALA A 583 19.22 -19.86 1.33
N PHE A 584 18.19 -20.69 1.09
CA PHE A 584 17.23 -21.11 2.12
C PHE A 584 17.86 -22.13 3.09
N ALA A 585 17.39 -22.14 4.36
CA ALA A 585 17.73 -23.16 5.38
C ALA A 585 16.52 -23.50 6.27
#